data_AF-A0A0L0VXV2-F1
#
_entry.id   AF-A0A0L0VXV2-F1
#
_cell.length_a   1.000
_cell.length_b   1.000
_cell.length_c   1.000
_cell.angle_alpha   90.00
_cell.angle_beta   90.00
_cell.angle_gamma   90.00
#
_symmetry.space_group_name_H-M   'P 1'
#
loop_
_entity.id
_entity.type
_entity.pdbx_description
1 polymer ?
#
loop_
_entity_poly.entity_id
_entity_poly.type
_entity_poly.pdbx_seq_one_letter_code
_entity_poly.pdbx_strand_id
1 'polypeptide(L)'
;MDTTRPKPPRNPSDNSHARHRHLGDCLIRGFESLKQRCTWIWVATQETHSTVSDNQVNAESKEVLYDCLWLYLVPLLHDQLITLSLLLDDLWKEPESTLESIAEIQPKINHNLAQIESAIQVVCLDALSPSDQANDQQHKKFKIYRLLKLKKMLGDSIQLRICSVFDAASEHIKLMELSTTSLRENGGEANHYRIVIKDALDSIKLTINHLKGSEWDVAEDCRRNAVLAINSELDFIISNVNPLIKLMKFVSLQN
;
A
#
# COMPACT_ATOMS: atom_id res chain seq x y z
N MET A 1 -41.88 -13.64 46.99
CA MET A 1 -42.12 -12.34 46.33
C MET A 1 -41.05 -12.20 45.27
N ASP A 2 -41.43 -12.52 44.04
CA ASP A 2 -40.58 -12.48 42.85
C ASP A 2 -40.98 -11.23 42.06
N THR A 3 -40.00 -10.37 41.77
CA THR A 3 -40.19 -9.20 40.91
C THR A 3 -38.97 -9.05 40.00
N THR A 4 -38.87 -9.96 39.03
CA THR A 4 -38.14 -9.74 37.79
C THR A 4 -38.79 -8.58 37.02
N ARG A 5 -38.27 -7.38 37.21
CA ARG A 5 -38.57 -6.22 36.35
C ARG A 5 -37.99 -6.50 34.95
N PRO A 6 -38.77 -6.46 33.86
CA PRO A 6 -38.24 -6.67 32.52
C PRO A 6 -37.28 -5.52 32.17
N LYS A 7 -36.07 -5.85 31.71
CA LYS A 7 -35.18 -4.85 31.10
C LYS A 7 -35.88 -4.26 29.88
N PRO A 8 -35.78 -2.94 29.66
CA PRO A 8 -36.37 -2.31 28.48
C PRO A 8 -35.75 -2.92 27.21
N PRO A 9 -36.52 -3.06 26.12
CA PRO A 9 -36.01 -3.61 24.87
C PRO A 9 -34.84 -2.74 24.37
N ARG A 10 -33.71 -3.37 24.07
CA ARG A 10 -32.55 -2.70 23.45
C ARG A 10 -32.99 -2.13 22.09
N ASN A 11 -32.72 -0.86 21.86
CA ASN A 11 -32.99 -0.22 20.58
C ASN A 11 -32.18 -0.89 19.46
N PRO A 12 -32.79 -1.25 18.31
CA PRO A 12 -32.09 -1.83 17.17
C PRO A 12 -30.96 -0.93 16.63
N SER A 13 -31.16 0.40 16.73
CA SER A 13 -30.20 1.44 16.30
C SER A 13 -28.87 1.37 17.05
N ASP A 14 -28.90 1.11 18.36
CA ASP A 14 -27.67 1.02 19.18
C ASP A 14 -26.83 -0.20 18.80
N ASN A 15 -27.49 -1.28 18.38
CA ASN A 15 -26.83 -2.51 17.92
C ASN A 15 -26.17 -2.30 16.56
N SER A 16 -26.78 -1.51 15.67
CA SER A 16 -26.22 -1.19 14.35
C SER A 16 -24.92 -0.38 14.47
N HIS A 17 -24.93 0.72 15.23
CA HIS A 17 -23.73 1.54 15.45
C HIS A 17 -22.61 0.78 16.16
N ALA A 18 -22.94 -0.13 17.07
CA ALA A 18 -21.95 -0.99 17.71
C ALA A 18 -21.31 -1.98 16.72
N ARG A 19 -22.11 -2.55 15.80
CA ARG A 19 -21.62 -3.45 14.75
C ARG A 19 -20.70 -2.76 13.77
N HIS A 20 -21.07 -1.57 13.29
CA HIS A 20 -20.24 -0.79 12.36
C HIS A 20 -18.89 -0.43 12.98
N ARG A 21 -18.89 0.01 14.25
CA ARG A 21 -17.64 0.31 14.98
C ARG A 21 -16.74 -0.91 15.18
N HIS A 22 -17.34 -2.06 15.50
CA HIS A 22 -16.59 -3.30 15.60
C HIS A 22 -16.00 -3.73 14.25
N LEU A 23 -16.75 -3.57 13.16
CA LEU A 23 -16.26 -3.84 11.81
C LEU A 23 -15.10 -2.90 11.46
N GLY A 24 -15.22 -1.60 11.74
CA GLY A 24 -14.12 -0.65 11.56
C GLY A 24 -12.86 -1.03 12.36
N ASP A 25 -13.00 -1.47 13.61
CA ASP A 25 -11.87 -1.96 14.41
C ASP A 25 -11.22 -3.22 13.80
N CYS A 26 -12.02 -4.13 13.22
CA CYS A 26 -11.51 -5.28 12.47
C CYS A 26 -10.71 -4.85 11.24
N LEU A 27 -11.23 -3.89 10.48
CA LEU A 27 -10.54 -3.37 9.28
C LEU A 27 -9.22 -2.70 9.63
N ILE A 28 -9.20 -1.88 10.69
CA ILE A 28 -7.97 -1.23 11.16
C ILE A 28 -6.90 -2.27 11.50
N ARG A 29 -7.25 -3.33 12.23
CA ARG A 29 -6.32 -4.44 12.52
C ARG A 29 -5.86 -5.17 11.25
N GLY A 30 -6.74 -5.33 10.27
CA GLY A 30 -6.36 -5.90 8.98
C GLY A 30 -5.36 -5.02 8.22
N PHE A 31 -5.48 -3.69 8.31
CA PHE A 31 -4.55 -2.74 7.70
C PHE A 31 -3.19 -2.75 8.41
N GLU A 32 -3.18 -2.91 9.73
CA GLU A 32 -1.96 -3.14 10.51
C GLU A 32 -1.25 -4.43 10.07
N SER A 33 -2.00 -5.51 9.83
CA SER A 33 -1.44 -6.76 9.30
C SER A 33 -0.85 -6.60 7.89
N LEU A 34 -1.52 -5.85 7.01
CA LEU A 34 -1.00 -5.52 5.68
C LEU A 34 0.29 -4.71 5.76
N LYS A 35 0.39 -3.74 6.67
CA LYS A 35 1.61 -2.96 6.91
C LYS A 35 2.77 -3.84 7.38
N GLN A 36 2.51 -4.78 8.28
CA GLN A 36 3.51 -5.74 8.70
C GLN A 36 4.05 -6.57 7.52
N ARG A 37 3.17 -6.97 6.59
CA ARG A 37 3.58 -7.68 5.38
C ARG A 37 4.44 -6.82 4.44
N CYS A 38 4.07 -5.56 4.23
CA CYS A 38 4.91 -4.64 3.47
C CYS A 38 6.33 -4.51 4.05
N THR A 39 6.44 -4.52 5.39
CA THR A 39 7.74 -4.51 6.08
C THR A 39 8.55 -5.76 5.76
N TRP A 40 7.93 -6.95 5.73
CA TRP A 40 8.61 -8.20 5.33
C TRP A 40 9.07 -8.17 3.88
N ILE A 41 8.23 -7.69 2.96
CA ILE A 41 8.60 -7.52 1.55
C ILE A 41 9.80 -6.59 1.44
N TRP A 42 9.78 -5.46 2.15
CA TRP A 42 10.90 -4.53 2.16
C TRP A 42 12.18 -5.20 2.66
N VAL A 43 12.13 -5.92 3.78
CA VAL A 43 13.29 -6.68 4.28
C VAL A 43 13.80 -7.66 3.23
N ALA A 44 12.92 -8.47 2.62
CA ALA A 44 13.28 -9.38 1.53
C ALA A 44 13.87 -8.66 0.31
N THR A 45 13.46 -7.42 0.04
CA THR A 45 14.02 -6.61 -1.04
C THR A 45 15.45 -6.14 -0.75
N GLN A 46 15.76 -5.84 0.51
CA GLN A 46 17.08 -5.38 0.97
C GLN A 46 18.06 -6.54 1.21
N GLU A 47 17.56 -7.70 1.60
CA GLU A 47 18.40 -8.87 1.87
C GLU A 47 19.13 -9.33 0.60
N THR A 48 20.46 -9.25 0.69
CA THR A 48 21.43 -9.94 -0.18
C THR A 48 21.90 -11.19 0.54
N HIS A 49 21.03 -12.15 0.82
CA HIS A 49 21.48 -13.39 1.43
C HIS A 49 22.18 -14.27 0.39
N SER A 50 23.52 -14.21 0.41
CA SER A 50 24.43 -15.23 -0.08
C SER A 50 24.32 -16.49 0.78
N THR A 51 23.17 -17.15 0.75
CA THR A 51 23.05 -18.54 1.17
C THR A 51 22.54 -19.29 -0.04
N VAL A 52 23.46 -20.00 -0.68
CA VAL A 52 23.21 -20.95 -1.76
C VAL A 52 22.10 -21.89 -1.29
N SER A 53 20.86 -21.60 -1.68
CA SER A 53 19.81 -22.59 -1.64
C SER A 53 20.01 -23.43 -2.89
N ASP A 54 20.18 -24.73 -2.70
CA ASP A 54 20.36 -25.75 -3.75
C ASP A 54 19.08 -25.97 -4.59
N ASN A 55 18.11 -25.05 -4.48
CA ASN A 55 16.88 -25.06 -5.26
C ASN A 55 17.20 -24.46 -6.63
N GLN A 56 17.71 -25.30 -7.52
CA GLN A 56 17.92 -24.97 -8.92
C GLN A 56 16.56 -24.77 -9.62
N VAL A 57 15.91 -23.63 -9.39
CA VAL A 57 14.75 -23.21 -10.16
C VAL A 57 15.23 -22.97 -11.59
N ASN A 58 14.67 -23.72 -12.55
CA ASN A 58 15.09 -23.62 -13.95
C ASN A 58 14.84 -22.19 -14.50
N ALA A 59 15.60 -21.79 -15.52
CA ALA A 59 15.52 -20.43 -16.07
C ALA A 59 14.13 -20.08 -16.64
N GLU A 60 13.40 -21.06 -17.16
CA GLU A 60 12.04 -20.90 -17.70
C GLU A 60 11.03 -20.54 -16.60
N SER A 61 11.14 -21.16 -15.43
CA SER A 61 10.29 -20.87 -14.27
C SER A 61 10.57 -19.47 -13.71
N LYS A 62 11.82 -19.00 -13.78
CA LYS A 62 12.20 -17.63 -13.38
C LYS A 62 11.65 -16.58 -14.34
N GLU A 63 11.67 -16.83 -15.66
CA GLU A 63 11.07 -15.91 -16.64
C GLU A 63 9.55 -15.83 -16.46
N VAL A 64 8.88 -16.97 -16.23
CA VAL A 64 7.44 -16.99 -15.92
C VAL A 64 7.12 -16.22 -14.63
N LEU A 65 7.91 -16.40 -13.56
CA LEU A 65 7.71 -15.66 -12.31
C LEU A 65 8.02 -14.17 -12.45
N TYR A 66 9.01 -13.81 -13.27
CA TYR A 66 9.31 -12.42 -13.60
C TYR A 66 8.13 -11.76 -14.33
N ASP A 67 7.63 -12.40 -15.38
CA ASP A 67 6.47 -11.91 -16.13
C ASP A 67 5.23 -11.84 -15.23
N CYS A 68 5.01 -12.84 -14.37
CA CYS A 68 3.92 -12.84 -13.39
C CYS A 68 4.04 -11.65 -12.41
N LEU A 69 5.22 -11.43 -11.83
CA LEU A 69 5.46 -10.31 -10.90
C LEU A 69 5.12 -8.97 -11.55
N TRP A 70 5.65 -8.75 -12.75
CA TRP A 70 5.68 -7.43 -13.36
C TRP A 70 4.50 -7.11 -14.27
N LEU A 71 3.95 -8.12 -14.96
CA LEU A 71 2.81 -7.96 -15.88
C LEU A 71 1.47 -8.24 -15.22
N TYR A 72 1.46 -8.92 -14.06
CA TYR A 72 0.22 -9.29 -13.39
C TYR A 72 0.15 -8.80 -11.93
N LEU A 73 1.05 -9.23 -11.05
CA LEU A 73 0.90 -8.96 -9.60
C LEU A 73 1.02 -7.47 -9.24
N VAL A 74 2.03 -6.78 -9.80
CA VAL A 74 2.23 -5.35 -9.57
C VAL A 74 1.08 -4.50 -10.17
N PRO A 75 0.64 -4.72 -11.43
CA PRO A 75 -0.56 -4.08 -11.96
C PRO A 75 -1.83 -4.38 -11.14
N LEU A 76 -2.02 -5.62 -10.69
CA LEU A 76 -3.15 -5.99 -9.85
C LEU A 76 -3.14 -5.21 -8.52
N LEU A 77 -1.96 -5.00 -7.92
CA LEU A 77 -1.84 -4.20 -6.70
C LEU A 77 -2.27 -2.75 -6.94
N HIS A 78 -1.86 -2.17 -8.06
CA HIS A 78 -2.29 -0.84 -8.46
C HIS A 78 -3.83 -0.74 -8.56
N ASP A 79 -4.48 -1.69 -9.23
CA ASP A 79 -5.94 -1.69 -9.41
C ASP A 79 -6.68 -1.94 -8.08
N GLN A 80 -6.12 -2.76 -7.20
CA GLN A 80 -6.63 -2.96 -5.85
C GLN A 80 -6.56 -1.65 -5.03
N LEU A 81 -5.49 -0.86 -5.16
CA LEU A 81 -5.37 0.43 -4.50
C LEU A 81 -6.34 1.49 -5.07
N ILE A 82 -6.60 1.48 -6.38
CA ILE A 82 -7.67 2.30 -6.99
C ILE A 82 -9.01 1.93 -6.36
N THR A 83 -9.31 0.63 -6.30
CA THR A 83 -10.58 0.15 -5.74
C THR A 83 -10.72 0.56 -4.28
N LEU A 84 -9.67 0.42 -3.48
CA LEU A 84 -9.64 0.89 -2.09
C LEU A 84 -9.89 2.40 -2.01
N SER A 85 -9.28 3.20 -2.89
CA SER A 85 -9.52 4.66 -2.94
C SER A 85 -10.99 4.99 -3.15
N LEU A 86 -11.63 4.34 -4.12
CA LEU A 86 -13.04 4.57 -4.45
C LEU A 86 -13.95 4.18 -3.28
N LEU A 87 -13.64 3.07 -2.60
CA LEU A 87 -14.38 2.66 -1.41
C LEU A 87 -14.22 3.69 -0.29
N LEU A 88 -13.01 4.19 -0.03
CA LEU A 88 -12.81 5.25 0.96
C LEU A 88 -13.55 6.54 0.58
N ASP A 89 -13.64 6.86 -0.71
CA ASP A 89 -14.42 7.99 -1.23
C ASP A 89 -15.93 7.84 -0.99
N ASP A 90 -16.46 6.62 -0.99
CA ASP A 90 -17.90 6.33 -0.82
C ASP A 90 -18.30 6.04 0.64
N LEU A 91 -17.33 6.03 1.56
CA LEU A 91 -17.54 5.69 2.97
C LEU A 91 -18.52 6.61 3.69
N TRP A 92 -18.67 7.87 3.25
CA TRP A 92 -19.65 8.82 3.81
C TRP A 92 -21.07 8.64 3.25
N LYS A 93 -21.24 7.97 2.10
CA LYS A 93 -22.55 7.75 1.47
C LYS A 93 -23.25 6.53 2.06
N GLU A 94 -22.55 5.41 2.05
CA GLU A 94 -23.08 4.11 2.50
C GLU A 94 -22.05 3.41 3.40
N PRO A 95 -21.89 3.84 4.67
CA PRO A 95 -20.80 3.38 5.53
C PRO A 95 -20.78 1.86 5.73
N GLU A 96 -21.94 1.23 5.94
CA GLU A 96 -22.03 -0.21 6.22
C GLU A 96 -21.60 -1.07 5.02
N SER A 97 -22.22 -0.88 3.87
CA SER A 97 -21.93 -1.66 2.65
C SER A 97 -20.50 -1.39 2.15
N THR A 98 -20.00 -0.16 2.32
CA THR A 98 -18.62 0.19 1.98
C THR A 98 -17.63 -0.48 2.93
N LEU A 99 -17.86 -0.50 4.25
CA LEU A 99 -16.98 -1.22 5.20
C LEU A 99 -16.93 -2.72 4.89
N GLU A 100 -18.06 -3.33 4.55
CA GLU A 100 -18.10 -4.74 4.10
C GLU A 100 -17.28 -4.95 2.83
N SER A 101 -17.42 -4.05 1.84
CA SER A 101 -16.63 -4.09 0.60
C SER A 101 -15.13 -3.94 0.85
N ILE A 102 -14.74 -3.08 1.80
CA ILE A 102 -13.35 -2.95 2.24
C ILE A 102 -12.88 -4.25 2.92
N ALA A 103 -13.73 -4.90 3.71
CA ALA A 103 -13.42 -6.19 4.34
C ALA A 103 -13.20 -7.30 3.31
N GLU A 104 -13.88 -7.25 2.16
CA GLU A 104 -13.68 -8.19 1.07
C GLU A 104 -12.39 -7.95 0.27
N ILE A 105 -11.97 -6.70 0.08
CA ILE A 105 -10.76 -6.40 -0.70
C ILE A 105 -9.47 -6.56 0.11
N GLN A 106 -9.50 -6.29 1.41
CA GLN A 106 -8.35 -6.39 2.30
C GLN A 106 -7.61 -7.75 2.22
N PRO A 107 -8.27 -8.92 2.29
CA PRO A 107 -7.60 -10.22 2.13
C PRO A 107 -7.07 -10.44 0.70
N LYS A 108 -7.69 -9.86 -0.34
CA LYS A 108 -7.22 -9.94 -1.73
C LYS A 108 -5.90 -9.18 -1.91
N ILE A 109 -5.78 -8.00 -1.30
CA ILE A 109 -4.53 -7.24 -1.24
C ILE A 109 -3.46 -8.04 -0.50
N ASN A 110 -3.82 -8.61 0.66
CA ASN A 110 -2.90 -9.38 1.47
C ASN A 110 -2.33 -10.60 0.73
N HIS A 111 -3.18 -11.29 -0.02
CA HIS A 111 -2.80 -12.42 -0.84
C HIS A 111 -1.86 -12.00 -1.98
N ASN A 112 -2.18 -10.92 -2.70
CA ASN A 112 -1.34 -10.40 -3.77
C ASN A 112 0.05 -9.98 -3.25
N LEU A 113 0.12 -9.29 -2.11
CA LEU A 113 1.38 -8.94 -1.45
C LEU A 113 2.21 -10.18 -1.09
N ALA A 114 1.60 -11.26 -0.62
CA ALA A 114 2.32 -12.51 -0.35
C ALA A 114 2.86 -13.17 -1.64
N GLN A 115 2.12 -13.09 -2.73
CA GLN A 115 2.59 -13.58 -4.03
C GLN A 115 3.76 -12.74 -4.55
N ILE A 116 3.72 -11.41 -4.36
CA ILE A 116 4.82 -10.50 -4.68
C ILE A 116 6.07 -10.85 -3.85
N GLU A 117 5.91 -11.05 -2.55
CA GLU A 117 6.99 -11.45 -1.64
C GLU A 117 7.68 -12.73 -2.14
N SER A 118 6.89 -13.77 -2.41
CA SER A 118 7.38 -15.07 -2.89
C SER A 118 8.07 -14.95 -4.25
N ALA A 119 7.50 -14.18 -5.19
CA ALA A 119 8.09 -13.98 -6.51
C ALA A 119 9.42 -13.21 -6.43
N ILE A 120 9.53 -12.20 -5.56
CA ILE A 120 10.78 -11.46 -5.33
C ILE A 120 11.87 -12.39 -4.81
N GLN A 121 11.54 -13.26 -3.85
CA GLN A 121 12.51 -14.21 -3.30
C GLN A 121 13.10 -15.11 -4.39
N VAL A 122 12.26 -15.69 -5.26
CA VAL A 122 12.74 -16.60 -6.32
C VAL A 122 13.46 -15.87 -7.44
N VAL A 123 12.89 -14.76 -7.94
CA VAL A 123 13.42 -14.06 -9.12
C VAL A 123 14.71 -13.31 -8.78
N CYS A 124 14.79 -12.69 -7.59
CA CYS A 124 15.87 -11.75 -7.27
C CYS A 124 16.96 -12.29 -6.34
N LEU A 125 16.71 -13.32 -5.52
CA LEU A 125 17.76 -13.90 -4.67
C LEU A 125 18.63 -14.91 -5.44
N ASP A 126 18.05 -15.69 -6.34
CA ASP A 126 18.81 -16.69 -7.10
C ASP A 126 19.71 -16.08 -8.19
N ALA A 127 19.40 -14.87 -8.67
CA ALA A 127 20.17 -14.16 -9.70
C ALA A 127 21.56 -13.67 -9.20
N LEU A 128 21.86 -13.82 -7.90
CA LEU A 128 23.15 -13.47 -7.28
C LEU A 128 24.11 -14.67 -7.17
N SER A 129 23.75 -15.81 -7.77
CA SER A 129 24.63 -16.96 -7.91
C SER A 129 25.93 -16.58 -8.68
N PRO A 130 27.14 -16.96 -8.20
CA PRO A 130 28.40 -16.69 -8.90
C PRO A 130 28.45 -17.24 -10.34
N SER A 131 27.65 -18.26 -10.63
CA SER A 131 27.47 -18.85 -11.97
C SER A 131 26.84 -17.88 -12.96
N ASP A 132 25.87 -17.07 -12.50
CA ASP A 132 25.09 -16.18 -13.37
C ASP A 132 25.81 -14.86 -13.64
N GLN A 133 26.76 -14.48 -12.77
CA GLN A 133 27.58 -13.27 -12.90
C GLN A 133 28.52 -13.30 -14.12
N ALA A 134 28.92 -14.50 -14.58
CA ALA A 134 29.75 -14.67 -15.78
C ALA A 134 28.94 -14.65 -17.09
N ASN A 135 27.60 -14.77 -17.02
CA ASN A 135 26.74 -14.95 -18.19
C ASN A 135 25.92 -13.70 -18.58
N ASP A 136 26.25 -12.55 -17.98
CA ASP A 136 25.64 -11.23 -18.23
C ASP A 136 25.68 -10.80 -19.72
N GLN A 137 26.46 -11.48 -20.56
CA GLN A 137 26.56 -11.20 -22.00
C GLN A 137 25.48 -11.87 -22.86
N GLN A 138 24.70 -12.85 -22.36
CA GLN A 138 23.78 -13.63 -23.20
C GLN A 138 22.28 -13.32 -23.04
N HIS A 139 21.83 -12.69 -21.95
CA HIS A 139 20.40 -12.48 -21.71
C HIS A 139 19.99 -11.00 -21.81
N LYS A 140 19.54 -10.58 -23.01
CA LYS A 140 19.12 -9.19 -23.31
C LYS A 140 18.02 -8.61 -22.39
N LYS A 141 17.19 -9.45 -21.76
CA LYS A 141 16.12 -9.04 -20.83
C LYS A 141 16.57 -8.99 -19.36
N PHE A 142 17.63 -9.71 -19.00
CA PHE A 142 18.02 -9.98 -17.61
C PHE A 142 19.42 -9.46 -17.30
N LYS A 143 19.69 -8.18 -17.57
CA LYS A 143 20.86 -7.56 -16.93
C LYS A 143 20.60 -7.58 -15.42
N ILE A 144 21.45 -8.29 -14.66
CA ILE A 144 21.31 -8.45 -13.20
C ILE A 144 21.11 -7.08 -12.51
N TYR A 145 21.84 -6.06 -12.96
CA TYR A 145 21.68 -4.69 -12.49
C TYR A 145 20.25 -4.14 -12.59
N ARG A 146 19.55 -4.37 -13.72
CA ARG A 146 18.17 -3.88 -13.93
C ARG A 146 17.21 -4.58 -12.98
N LEU A 147 17.41 -5.88 -12.77
CA LEU A 147 16.60 -6.67 -11.84
C LEU A 147 16.79 -6.19 -10.39
N LEU A 148 18.04 -5.98 -9.96
CA LEU A 148 18.34 -5.45 -8.62
C LEU A 148 17.75 -4.04 -8.41
N LYS A 149 17.80 -3.20 -9.44
CA LYS A 149 17.21 -1.86 -9.38
C LYS A 149 15.69 -1.93 -9.25
N LEU A 150 15.03 -2.79 -10.03
CA LEU A 150 13.58 -3.01 -9.95
C LEU A 150 13.16 -3.60 -8.60
N LYS A 151 13.91 -4.57 -8.07
CA LYS A 151 13.74 -5.14 -6.72
C LYS A 151 13.71 -4.02 -5.67
N LYS A 152 14.72 -3.15 -5.72
CA LYS A 152 14.84 -2.02 -4.80
C LYS A 152 13.69 -1.03 -4.96
N MET A 153 13.37 -0.62 -6.18
CA MET A 153 12.27 0.32 -6.46
C MET A 153 10.93 -0.19 -5.96
N LEU A 154 10.63 -1.48 -6.20
CA LEU A 154 9.40 -2.10 -5.73
C LEU A 154 9.36 -2.18 -4.20
N GLY A 155 10.47 -2.59 -3.57
CA GLY A 155 10.58 -2.61 -2.12
C GLY A 155 10.38 -1.24 -1.47
N ASP A 156 11.05 -0.21 -1.99
CA ASP A 156 10.92 1.17 -1.53
C ASP A 156 9.49 1.70 -1.73
N SER A 157 8.85 1.39 -2.86
CA SER A 157 7.46 1.75 -3.15
C SER A 157 6.49 1.11 -2.17
N ILE A 158 6.61 -0.20 -1.94
CA ILE A 158 5.77 -0.95 -1.00
C ILE A 158 5.94 -0.39 0.42
N GLN A 159 7.17 -0.15 0.86
CA GLN A 159 7.45 0.30 2.22
C GLN A 159 7.05 1.74 2.49
N LEU A 160 7.40 2.67 1.60
CA LEU A 160 7.26 4.11 1.85
C LEU A 160 5.90 4.66 1.42
N ARG A 161 5.25 4.01 0.44
CA ARG A 161 4.00 4.51 -0.15
C ARG A 161 2.83 3.61 0.18
N ILE A 162 2.94 2.31 -0.09
CA ILE A 162 1.80 1.39 0.10
C ILE A 162 1.50 1.16 1.58
N CYS A 163 2.52 1.04 2.45
CA CYS A 163 2.30 1.05 3.91
C CYS A 163 1.49 2.26 4.37
N SER A 164 1.87 3.44 3.89
CA SER A 164 1.26 4.71 4.27
C SER A 164 -0.21 4.78 3.86
N VAL A 165 -0.60 4.11 2.77
CA VAL A 165 -2.01 3.98 2.36
C VAL A 165 -2.83 3.27 3.44
N PHE A 166 -2.30 2.20 4.04
CA PHE A 166 -3.02 1.44 5.06
C PHE A 166 -3.17 2.22 6.37
N ASP A 167 -2.17 3.04 6.72
CA ASP A 167 -2.27 3.96 7.84
C ASP A 167 -3.32 5.05 7.56
N ALA A 168 -3.27 5.69 6.40
CA ALA A 168 -4.22 6.74 6.01
C ALA A 168 -5.66 6.23 5.87
N ALA A 169 -5.85 4.99 5.39
CA ALA A 169 -7.17 4.34 5.36
C ALA A 169 -7.71 4.09 6.78
N SER A 170 -6.84 3.64 7.69
CA SER A 170 -7.20 3.42 9.10
C SER A 170 -7.58 4.73 9.79
N GLU A 171 -6.80 5.80 9.55
CA GLU A 171 -7.11 7.14 10.04
C GLU A 171 -8.44 7.65 9.49
N HIS A 172 -8.72 7.42 8.20
CA HIS A 172 -9.99 7.85 7.61
C HIS A 172 -11.20 7.16 8.27
N ILE A 173 -11.13 5.85 8.52
CA ILE A 173 -12.17 5.10 9.24
C ILE A 173 -12.40 5.69 10.65
N LYS A 174 -11.31 6.00 11.37
CA LYS A 174 -11.37 6.61 12.71
C LYS A 174 -11.95 8.04 12.69
N LEU A 175 -11.62 8.84 11.68
CA LEU A 175 -12.14 10.20 11.49
C LEU A 175 -13.63 10.21 11.17
N MET A 176 -14.12 9.18 10.47
CA MET A 176 -15.54 8.98 10.18
C MET A 176 -16.34 8.43 11.38
N GLU A 177 -15.71 8.27 12.56
CA GLU A 177 -16.30 7.67 13.77
C GLU A 177 -16.84 6.25 13.55
N LEU A 178 -16.30 5.53 12.56
CA LEU A 178 -16.67 4.17 12.20
C LEU A 178 -15.87 3.10 12.94
N SER A 179 -15.11 3.49 13.98
CA SER A 179 -14.36 2.61 14.87
C SER A 179 -14.69 2.93 16.33
N THR A 180 -14.28 2.09 17.27
CA THR A 180 -14.41 2.43 18.71
C THR A 180 -13.41 3.49 19.16
N THR A 181 -12.34 3.68 18.38
CA THR A 181 -11.28 4.67 18.61
C THR A 181 -11.48 5.90 17.71
N SER A 182 -12.21 6.90 18.18
CA SER A 182 -12.37 8.16 17.44
C SER A 182 -11.15 9.05 17.59
N LEU A 183 -10.63 9.60 16.48
CA LEU A 183 -9.64 10.68 16.47
C LEU A 183 -10.34 12.01 16.79
N ARG A 184 -10.71 12.22 18.06
CA ARG A 184 -11.58 13.35 18.42
C ARG A 184 -10.85 14.69 18.64
N GLU A 185 -9.51 14.74 18.59
CA GLU A 185 -8.78 15.97 18.98
C GLU A 185 -7.53 16.34 18.16
N ASN A 186 -7.02 15.49 17.26
CA ASN A 186 -5.93 15.90 16.36
C ASN A 186 -6.47 15.95 14.93
N GLY A 187 -6.54 17.16 14.38
CA GLY A 187 -7.10 17.46 13.07
C GLY A 187 -6.33 16.86 11.91
N GLY A 188 -6.38 15.53 11.77
CA GLY A 188 -6.06 14.85 10.52
C GLY A 188 -6.86 15.50 9.40
N GLU A 189 -6.18 15.85 8.31
CA GLU A 189 -6.85 16.48 7.18
C GLU A 189 -7.85 15.50 6.58
N ALA A 190 -9.11 15.93 6.51
CA ALA A 190 -10.10 15.22 5.71
C ALA A 190 -9.52 15.00 4.31
N ASN A 191 -9.53 13.74 3.85
CA ASN A 191 -8.97 13.30 2.56
C ASN A 191 -7.44 13.15 2.47
N HIS A 192 -6.70 13.10 3.57
CA HIS A 192 -5.25 12.78 3.54
C HIS A 192 -4.95 11.48 2.76
N TYR A 193 -5.82 10.46 2.91
CA TYR A 193 -5.70 9.19 2.18
C TYR A 193 -5.65 9.36 0.65
N ARG A 194 -6.30 10.37 0.07
CA ARG A 194 -6.29 10.58 -1.39
C ARG A 194 -4.91 10.94 -1.89
N ILE A 195 -4.19 11.78 -1.16
CA ILE A 195 -2.82 12.20 -1.49
C ILE A 195 -1.91 10.97 -1.41
N VAL A 196 -1.98 10.24 -0.28
CA VAL A 196 -1.13 9.07 -0.04
C VAL A 196 -1.38 7.94 -1.05
N ILE A 197 -2.65 7.66 -1.39
CA ILE A 197 -2.98 6.67 -2.41
C ILE A 197 -2.49 7.11 -3.78
N LYS A 198 -2.70 8.37 -4.15
CA LYS A 198 -2.21 8.90 -5.43
C LYS A 198 -0.70 8.71 -5.56
N ASP A 199 0.05 9.04 -4.51
CA ASP A 199 1.51 8.87 -4.50
C ASP A 199 1.94 7.40 -4.60
N ALA A 200 1.20 6.48 -3.97
CA ALA A 200 1.42 5.05 -4.11
C ALA A 200 1.15 4.57 -5.55
N LEU A 201 0.05 5.01 -6.17
CA LEU A 201 -0.29 4.67 -7.55
C LEU A 201 0.77 5.20 -8.52
N ASP A 202 1.21 6.44 -8.35
CA ASP A 202 2.27 7.03 -9.18
C ASP A 202 3.59 6.27 -8.99
N SER A 203 3.92 5.87 -7.76
CA SER A 203 5.10 5.04 -7.47
C SER A 203 5.07 3.67 -8.15
N ILE A 204 3.91 3.00 -8.16
CA ILE A 204 3.74 1.72 -8.87
C ILE A 204 3.85 1.92 -10.39
N LYS A 205 3.21 2.96 -10.95
CA LYS A 205 3.28 3.27 -12.38
C LYS A 205 4.71 3.50 -12.83
N LEU A 206 5.54 4.17 -12.03
CA LEU A 206 6.96 4.34 -12.34
C LEU A 206 7.72 3.04 -12.38
N THR A 207 7.45 2.17 -11.41
CA THR A 207 8.05 0.85 -11.36
C THR A 207 7.67 0.05 -12.61
N ILE A 208 6.41 0.15 -13.05
CA ILE A 208 5.93 -0.45 -14.30
C ILE A 208 6.60 0.20 -15.54
N ASN A 209 6.69 1.52 -15.60
CA ASN A 209 7.32 2.24 -16.70
C ASN A 209 8.81 1.92 -16.79
N HIS A 210 9.47 1.67 -15.67
CA HIS A 210 10.86 1.25 -15.61
C HIS A 210 11.10 -0.10 -16.30
N LEU A 211 10.08 -0.95 -16.40
CA LEU A 211 10.15 -2.18 -17.18
C LEU A 211 10.09 -1.92 -18.69
N LYS A 212 9.28 -0.93 -19.09
CA LYS A 212 8.98 -0.64 -20.51
C LYS A 212 9.96 0.33 -21.15
N GLY A 213 10.54 1.24 -20.36
CA GLY A 213 11.38 2.34 -20.83
C GLY A 213 12.82 1.96 -21.14
N SER A 214 13.47 2.82 -21.92
CA SER A 214 14.92 2.85 -22.01
C SER A 214 15.53 3.32 -20.68
N GLU A 215 16.81 3.06 -20.44
CA GLU A 215 17.52 3.50 -19.22
C GLU A 215 17.45 5.04 -19.03
N TRP A 216 17.23 5.80 -20.11
CA TRP A 216 17.10 7.26 -20.09
C TRP A 216 15.71 7.74 -19.65
N ASP A 217 14.64 7.17 -20.21
CA ASP A 217 13.24 7.49 -19.82
C ASP A 217 13.04 7.28 -18.31
N VAL A 218 13.64 6.19 -17.82
CA VAL A 218 13.75 5.81 -16.43
C VAL A 218 14.41 6.87 -15.56
N ALA A 219 15.53 7.45 -16.00
CA ALA A 219 16.30 8.39 -15.20
C ALA A 219 15.55 9.71 -15.02
N GLU A 220 14.87 10.17 -16.07
CA GLU A 220 14.05 11.38 -16.04
C GLU A 220 12.80 11.20 -15.17
N ASP A 221 12.13 10.04 -15.24
CA ASP A 221 10.99 9.71 -14.38
C ASP A 221 11.41 9.57 -12.91
N CYS A 222 12.53 8.91 -12.61
CA CYS A 222 13.09 8.86 -11.24
C CYS A 222 13.36 10.26 -10.68
N ARG A 223 13.93 11.16 -11.49
CA ARG A 223 14.20 12.55 -11.10
C ARG A 223 12.92 13.29 -10.75
N ARG A 224 11.88 13.20 -11.59
CA ARG A 224 10.58 13.86 -11.34
C ARG A 224 9.92 13.38 -10.06
N ASN A 225 10.03 12.09 -9.75
CA ASN A 225 9.39 11.53 -8.56
C ASN A 225 10.16 11.76 -7.29
N ALA A 226 11.50 11.85 -7.34
CA ALA A 226 12.26 12.37 -6.21
C ALA A 226 11.78 13.79 -5.86
N VAL A 227 11.52 14.63 -6.86
CA VAL A 227 10.97 15.98 -6.64
C VAL A 227 9.55 15.93 -6.06
N LEU A 228 8.65 15.08 -6.60
CA LEU A 228 7.28 14.93 -6.06
C LEU A 228 7.28 14.39 -4.62
N ALA A 229 8.13 13.40 -4.33
CA ALA A 229 8.31 12.84 -3.00
C ALA A 229 8.77 13.90 -2.00
N ILE A 230 9.77 14.70 -2.38
CA ILE A 230 10.27 15.82 -1.56
C ILE A 230 9.15 16.85 -1.36
N ASN A 231 8.38 17.18 -2.40
CA ASN A 231 7.27 18.12 -2.28
C ASN A 231 6.16 17.61 -1.36
N SER A 232 5.78 16.34 -1.46
CA SER A 232 4.78 15.74 -0.55
C SER A 232 5.28 15.71 0.90
N GLU A 233 6.56 15.40 1.12
CA GLU A 233 7.14 15.40 2.46
C GLU A 233 7.21 16.82 3.02
N LEU A 234 7.58 17.79 2.19
CA LEU A 234 7.57 19.20 2.54
C LEU A 234 6.15 19.68 2.86
N ASP A 235 5.15 19.33 2.05
CA ASP A 235 3.74 19.68 2.30
C ASP A 235 3.25 19.05 3.61
N PHE A 236 3.60 17.79 3.87
CA PHE A 236 3.31 17.12 5.14
C PHE A 236 3.95 17.86 6.33
N ILE A 237 5.24 18.21 6.24
CA ILE A 237 5.96 18.93 7.29
C ILE A 237 5.34 20.33 7.49
N ILE A 238 5.06 21.06 6.41
CA ILE A 238 4.45 22.39 6.45
C ILE A 238 3.08 22.34 7.14
N SER A 239 2.26 21.33 6.81
CA SER A 239 0.95 21.13 7.43
C SER A 239 1.04 20.77 8.92
N ASN A 240 2.10 20.07 9.36
CA ASN A 240 2.31 19.72 10.77
C ASN A 240 2.95 20.84 11.60
N VAL A 241 3.81 21.65 10.99
CA VAL A 241 4.58 22.69 11.70
C VAL A 241 3.80 24.01 11.82
N ASN A 242 2.81 24.26 10.97
CA ASN A 242 2.14 25.56 10.94
C ASN A 242 0.59 25.48 10.89
N PRO A 243 -0.09 25.41 12.06
CA PRO A 243 -1.56 25.36 12.13
C PRO A 243 -2.27 26.56 11.48
N LEU A 244 -1.55 27.69 11.28
CA LEU A 244 -2.09 28.94 10.75
C LEU A 244 -2.20 28.98 9.21
N ILE A 245 -1.43 28.17 8.48
CA ILE A 245 -1.57 28.06 7.01
C ILE A 245 -2.88 27.32 6.64
N LYS A 246 -3.34 26.42 7.53
CA LYS A 246 -4.62 25.70 7.41
C LYS A 246 -5.82 26.65 7.35
N LEU A 247 -5.77 27.77 8.07
CA LEU A 247 -6.80 28.82 8.07
C LEU A 247 -6.74 29.69 6.80
N MET A 248 -5.55 29.97 6.27
CA MET A 248 -5.41 30.81 5.07
C MET A 248 -5.90 30.12 3.80
N LYS A 249 -5.65 28.80 3.63
CA LYS A 249 -6.16 28.05 2.47
C LYS A 249 -7.69 27.94 2.46
N PHE A 250 -8.33 27.91 3.63
CA PHE A 250 -9.81 27.87 3.73
C PHE A 250 -10.47 29.20 3.33
N VAL A 251 -9.82 30.33 3.62
CA VAL A 251 -10.30 31.68 3.26
C VAL A 251 -10.13 31.98 1.77
N SER A 252 -9.13 31.40 1.10
CA SER A 252 -8.89 31.61 -0.34
C SER A 252 -9.79 30.80 -1.28
N LEU A 253 -10.57 29.83 -0.78
CA LEU A 253 -11.52 29.02 -1.56
C LEU A 253 -12.98 29.50 -1.45
N GLN A 254 -13.23 30.57 -0.68
CA GLN A 254 -14.55 31.18 -0.50
C GLN A 254 -14.69 32.56 -1.17
N ASN A 255 -13.71 32.99 -1.96
CA ASN A 255 -13.75 34.22 -2.77
C ASN A 255 -13.60 33.92 -4.26
#